data_AF-A0A661IZX0-F1
#
_entry.id   AF-A0A661IZX0-F1
#
_cell.length_a   1.000
_cell.length_b   1.000
_cell.length_c   1.000
_cell.angle_alpha   90.00
_cell.angle_beta   90.00
_cell.angle_gamma   90.00
#
_symmetry.space_group_name_H-M   'P 1'
#
loop_
_entity.id
_entity.type
_entity.pdbx_description
1 polymer ?
#
loop_
_entity_poly.entity_id
_entity_poly.type
_entity_poly.pdbx_seq_one_letter_code
_entity_poly.pdbx_strand_id
1 'polypeptide(L)' 'MDHLKAMDESIRNLRREAEKLLKLADQEDLEAVRRNAKRILASVRMLELEVSDPLEVLD' A
#
# COMPACT_ATOMS: atom_id res chain seq x y z
N MET A 1 -6.41 13.72 -16.00
CA MET A 1 -5.49 13.60 -14.85
C MET A 1 -6.22 13.16 -13.58
N ASP A 2 -7.48 13.57 -13.39
CA ASP A 2 -8.25 13.30 -12.17
C ASP A 2 -8.36 11.82 -11.79
N HIS A 3 -8.59 10.92 -12.77
CA HIS A 3 -8.61 9.48 -12.50
C HIS A 3 -7.25 8.92 -12.04
N LEU A 4 -6.13 9.46 -12.56
CA LEU A 4 -4.77 9.08 -12.13
C LEU A 4 -4.50 9.54 -10.70
N LYS A 5 -4.89 10.77 -10.35
CA LYS A 5 -4.78 11.29 -8.97
C LYS A 5 -5.65 10.49 -7.99
N ALA A 6 -6.85 10.10 -8.40
CA ALA A 6 -7.72 9.23 -7.60
C ALA A 6 -7.15 7.81 -7.42
N MET A 7 -6.47 7.26 -8.43
CA MET A 7 -5.75 5.99 -8.31
C MET A 7 -4.57 6.11 -7.33
N ASP A 8 -3.74 7.14 -7.43
CA ASP A 8 -2.65 7.41 -6.49
C ASP A 8 -3.17 7.50 -5.04
N GLU A 9 -4.23 8.27 -4.81
CA GLU A 9 -4.84 8.39 -3.47
C GLU A 9 -5.32 7.02 -2.94
N SER A 10 -5.96 6.22 -3.80
CA SER A 10 -6.43 4.88 -3.44
C SER A 10 -5.27 3.95 -3.08
N ILE A 11 -4.17 3.98 -3.84
CA ILE A 11 -2.96 3.19 -3.60
C ILE A 11 -2.31 3.59 -2.27
N ARG A 12 -2.17 4.90 -2.01
CA ARG A 12 -1.62 5.42 -0.74
C ARG A 12 -2.47 4.98 0.46
N ASN A 13 -3.79 4.95 0.32
CA ASN A 13 -4.69 4.48 1.37
C ASN A 13 -4.54 2.97 1.61
N LEU A 14 -4.41 2.16 0.55
CA LEU A 14 -4.13 0.72 0.67
C LEU A 14 -2.81 0.47 1.43
N ARG A 15 -1.76 1.25 1.16
CA ARG A 15 -0.49 1.14 1.91
C ARG A 15 -0.71 1.39 3.40
N ARG A 16 -1.38 2.48 3.77
CA ARG A 16 -1.63 2.85 5.18
C ARG A 16 -2.42 1.76 5.91
N GLU A 17 -3.48 1.23 5.30
CA GLU A 17 -4.28 0.17 5.92
C GLU A 17 -3.50 -1.15 6.03
N ALA A 18 -2.66 -1.49 5.04
CA ALA A 18 -1.80 -2.68 5.11
C ALA A 18 -0.70 -2.55 6.18
N GLU A 19 -0.10 -1.37 6.34
CA GLU A 19 0.85 -1.07 7.43
C GLU A 19 0.17 -1.16 8.80
N LYS A 20 -1.05 -0.64 8.92
CA LYS A 20 -1.85 -0.74 10.15
C LYS A 20 -2.19 -2.19 10.48
N LEU A 21 -2.61 -2.99 9.49
CA LEU A 21 -2.88 -4.41 9.67
C LEU A 21 -1.63 -5.17 10.12
N LEU A 22 -0.46 -4.84 9.55
CA LEU A 22 0.81 -5.44 9.96
C LEU A 22 1.12 -5.14 11.43
N LYS A 23 0.96 -3.88 11.87
CA LYS A 23 1.18 -3.49 13.28
C LYS A 23 0.25 -4.21 14.24
N LEU A 24 -1.03 -4.35 13.91
CA LEU A 24 -1.99 -5.10 14.72
C LEU A 24 -1.62 -6.59 14.77
N ALA A 25 -1.21 -7.17 13.64
CA ALA A 25 -0.75 -8.55 13.59
C ALA A 25 0.54 -8.78 14.41
N ASP A 26 1.43 -7.79 14.45
CA ASP A 26 2.63 -7.83 15.28
C ASP A 26 2.29 -7.76 16.78
N GLN A 27 1.30 -6.95 17.17
CA GLN A 27 0.83 -6.81 18.56
C GLN A 27 0.14 -8.07 19.09
N GLU A 28 -0.63 -8.75 18.24
CA GLU A 28 -1.38 -9.96 18.59
C GLU A 28 -0.63 -11.27 18.30
N ASP A 29 0.64 -11.17 17.88
CA ASP A 29 1.51 -12.28 17.46
C ASP A 29 0.91 -13.23 16.40
N LEU A 30 0.11 -12.68 15.48
CA LEU A 30 -0.59 -13.44 14.45
C LEU A 30 0.28 -13.63 13.20
N GLU A 31 1.15 -14.65 13.20
CA GLU A 31 2.12 -14.89 12.11
C GLU A 31 1.48 -14.96 10.71
N ALA A 32 0.35 -15.67 10.58
CA ALA A 32 -0.33 -15.80 9.29
C ALA A 32 -0.82 -14.44 8.76
N VAL A 33 -1.36 -13.58 9.64
CA VAL A 33 -1.82 -12.24 9.27
C VAL A 33 -0.63 -11.37 8.90
N ARG A 34 0.46 -11.44 9.68
CA ARG A 34 1.73 -10.72 9.42
C ARG A 34 2.30 -11.05 8.05
N ARG A 35 2.36 -12.34 7.68
CA ARG A 35 2.83 -12.79 6.37
C ARG A 35 1.95 -12.25 5.24
N ASN A 36 0.63 -12.27 5.40
CA ASN A 36 -0.29 -11.74 4.39
C ASN A 36 -0.23 -10.22 4.27
N ALA A 37 -0.15 -9.48 5.38
CA ALA A 37 0.02 -8.04 5.36
C ALA A 37 1.31 -7.61 4.63
N LYS A 38 2.43 -8.34 4.84
CA LYS A 38 3.68 -8.13 4.08
C LYS A 38 3.51 -8.36 2.58
N ARG A 39 2.76 -9.40 2.17
CA ARG A 39 2.48 -9.67 0.75
C ARG A 39 1.62 -8.56 0.12
N ILE A 40 0.61 -8.07 0.85
CA ILE A 40 -0.20 -6.92 0.41
C ILE A 40 0.70 -5.69 0.21
N LEU A 41 1.56 -5.37 1.17
CA LEU A 41 2.50 -4.25 1.06
C LEU A 41 3.41 -4.37 -0.16
N ALA A 42 3.92 -5.57 -0.46
CA ALA A 42 4.72 -5.81 -1.65
C ALA A 42 3.91 -5.54 -2.94
N SER A 43 2.66 -6.02 -3.02
CA SER A 43 1.77 -5.73 -4.16
C SER A 43 1.44 -4.25 -4.27
N VAL A 44 1.19 -3.56 -3.15
CA VAL A 44 0.93 -2.12 -3.13
C VAL A 44 2.15 -1.35 -3.63
N ARG A 45 3.37 -1.74 -3.25
CA ARG A 45 4.59 -1.11 -3.77
C ARG A 45 4.72 -1.25 -5.29
N MET A 46 4.29 -2.37 -5.86
CA MET A 46 4.25 -2.52 -7.32
C MET A 46 3.26 -1.54 -7.96
N LEU A 47 2.10 -1.29 -7.34
CA LEU A 47 1.14 -0.30 -7.83
C LEU A 47 1.68 1.13 -7.72
N GLU A 48 2.38 1.45 -6.62
CA GLU A 48 3.04 2.76 -6.45
C GLU A 48 4.06 3.02 -7.56
N LEU A 49 4.88 2.04 -7.92
CA LEU A 49 5.86 2.16 -9.01
C LEU A 49 5.23 2.47 -10.38
N GLU A 50 4.02 1.97 -10.64
CA GLU A 50 3.34 2.14 -11.92
C GLU A 50 2.49 3.42 -12.00
N VAL A 51 2.05 3.95 -10.85
CA VAL A 51 1.09 5.08 -10.80
C VAL A 51 1.64 6.25 -10.02
N SER A 52 2.04 6.03 -8.76
CA SER A 52 2.47 7.09 -7.85
C SER A 52 3.82 7.68 -8.25
N ASP A 53 4.84 6.83 -8.45
CA ASP A 53 6.21 7.27 -8.74
C ASP A 53 6.28 8.07 -10.07
N PRO A 54 5.63 7.67 -11.19
CA PRO A 54 5.59 8.49 -12.40
C PRO A 54 4.82 9.80 -12.23
N LEU A 55 3.75 9.80 -11.43
CA LEU A 55 2.94 11.00 -11.19
C LEU A 55 3.74 12.07 -10.42
N GLU A 56 4.57 11.66 -9.45
CA GLU A 56 5.46 12.56 -8.71
C GLU A 56 6.54 13.23 -9.58
N VAL A 57 6.87 12.64 -10.73
CA VAL A 57 7.82 13.22 -11.70
C VAL A 57 7.13 14.19 -12.67
N LEU A 58 5.80 14.10 -12.82
CA LEU A 58 5.01 14.86 -13.77
C LEU A 58 4.30 16.09 -13.17
N ASP A 59 4.11 16.13 -11.86
CA ASP A 59 3.61 17.30 -11.09
C ASP A 59 4.76 18.27 -10.77
#